data_AF-A0A9E4T015-F1
#
_entry.id   AF-A0A9E4T015-F1
#
_cell.length_a   1.000
_cell.length_b   1.000
_cell.length_c   1.000
_cell.angle_alpha   90.00
_cell.angle_beta   90.00
_cell.angle_gamma   90.00
#
_symmetry.space_group_name_H-M   'P 1'
#
loop_
_entity.id
_entity.type
_entity.pdbx_description
1 polymer ?
#
loop_
_entity_poly.entity_id
_entity_poly.type
_entity_poly.pdbx_seq_one_letter_code
_entity_poly.pdbx_strand_id
1 'polypeptide(L)'
;MEFKFTAEDEDFRTELRAFMKTELPDPWEGAGRYPEDDDWDLNGVIRKKMAEKGWLTMHWPEEYGGQNASPVKSAIFNEELSYMRAPGRDIFGVRMLG
;
A
#
# COMPACT_ATOMS: atom_id res chain seq x y z
N MET A 1 8.20 4.83 -25.85
CA MET A 1 7.91 4.51 -24.44
C MET A 1 7.39 3.09 -24.42
N GLU A 2 8.07 2.19 -23.71
CA GLU A 2 7.54 0.85 -23.43
C GLU A 2 6.76 0.92 -22.11
N PHE A 3 5.48 0.55 -22.15
CA PHE A 3 4.57 0.57 -20.99
C PHE A 3 4.38 -0.82 -20.37
N LYS A 4 5.38 -1.70 -20.52
CA LYS A 4 5.32 -3.03 -19.95
C LYS A 4 5.91 -3.01 -18.54
N PHE A 5 5.22 -3.64 -17.61
CA PHE A 5 5.78 -3.94 -16.30
C PHE A 5 7.00 -4.84 -16.45
N THR A 6 8.01 -4.56 -15.63
CA THR A 6 9.16 -5.46 -15.49
C THR A 6 8.75 -6.70 -14.69
N ALA A 7 9.60 -7.74 -14.67
CA ALA A 7 9.36 -8.90 -13.80
C ALA A 7 9.28 -8.48 -12.32
N GLU A 8 10.13 -7.54 -11.89
CA GLU A 8 10.15 -7.03 -10.52
C GLU A 8 8.86 -6.28 -10.15
N ASP A 9 8.25 -5.58 -11.12
CA ASP A 9 6.97 -4.89 -10.93
C ASP A 9 5.80 -5.88 -10.75
N GLU A 10 5.77 -6.94 -11.55
CA GLU A 10 4.75 -8.01 -11.44
C GLU A 10 4.92 -8.84 -10.16
N ASP A 11 6.16 -9.10 -9.75
CA ASP A 11 6.46 -9.78 -8.49
C ASP A 11 5.97 -8.95 -7.29
N PHE A 12 6.26 -7.63 -7.30
CA PHE A 12 5.76 -6.71 -6.27
C PHE A 12 4.23 -6.65 -6.23
N ARG A 13 3.59 -6.60 -7.41
CA ARG A 13 2.12 -6.64 -7.52
C ARG A 13 1.55 -7.91 -6.90
N THR A 14 2.16 -9.05 -7.18
CA THR A 14 1.73 -10.36 -6.67
C THR A 14 1.93 -10.44 -5.16
N GLU A 15 3.06 -9.95 -4.64
CA GLU A 15 3.33 -9.87 -3.20
C GLU A 15 2.27 -9.02 -2.49
N LEU A 16 1.98 -7.83 -3.03
CA LEU A 16 1.00 -6.91 -2.46
C LEU A 16 -0.40 -7.52 -2.38
N ARG A 17 -0.83 -8.22 -3.45
CA ARG A 17 -2.11 -8.93 -3.47
C ARG A 17 -2.17 -10.07 -2.46
N ALA A 18 -1.09 -10.85 -2.35
CA ALA A 18 -1.02 -11.96 -1.39
C ALA A 18 -1.06 -11.43 0.06
N PHE A 19 -0.33 -10.35 0.33
CA PHE A 19 -0.37 -9.68 1.63
C PHE A 19 -1.79 -9.23 1.96
N MET A 20 -2.46 -8.50 1.07
CA MET A 20 -3.81 -7.99 1.32
C MET A 20 -4.83 -9.11 1.53
N LYS A 21 -4.76 -10.20 0.76
CA LYS A 21 -5.63 -11.38 0.97
C LYS A 21 -5.42 -12.09 2.30
N THR A 22 -4.21 -12.02 2.84
CA THR A 22 -3.87 -12.66 4.13
C THR A 22 -4.28 -11.78 5.30
N GLU A 23 -4.24 -10.46 5.10
CA GLU A 23 -4.36 -9.46 6.14
C GLU A 23 -5.76 -8.87 6.27
N LEU A 24 -6.52 -8.85 5.18
CA LEU A 24 -7.90 -8.37 5.18
C LEU A 24 -8.85 -9.52 5.58
N PRO A 25 -9.89 -9.24 6.38
CA PRO A 25 -10.88 -10.24 6.77
C PRO A 25 -11.69 -10.70 5.54
N ASP A 26 -12.10 -11.97 5.50
CA ASP A 26 -12.95 -12.53 4.44
C ASP A 26 -14.37 -12.75 4.98
N PRO A 27 -15.42 -12.10 4.41
CA PRO A 27 -15.41 -11.21 3.25
C PRO A 27 -14.95 -9.78 3.56
N TRP A 28 -14.11 -9.22 2.68
CA TRP A 28 -13.73 -7.80 2.70
C TRP A 28 -14.55 -7.02 1.68
N GLU A 29 -15.46 -6.16 2.15
CA GLU A 29 -16.25 -5.29 1.27
C GLU A 29 -15.58 -3.94 0.98
N GLY A 30 -14.46 -3.67 1.67
CA GLY A 30 -13.70 -2.43 1.55
C GLY A 30 -14.00 -1.43 2.65
N ALA A 31 -12.95 -0.73 3.09
CA ALA A 31 -13.12 0.40 3.99
C ALA A 31 -14.05 1.44 3.32
N GLY A 32 -14.95 2.01 4.12
CA GLY A 32 -15.79 3.13 3.69
C GLY A 32 -14.95 4.33 3.23
N ARG A 33 -15.60 5.33 2.62
CA ARG A 33 -14.93 6.60 2.30
C ARG A 33 -14.45 7.34 3.55
N TYR A 34 -15.10 7.06 4.68
CA TYR A 34 -14.73 7.49 6.02
C TYR A 34 -14.53 6.23 6.86
N PRO A 35 -13.43 6.13 7.63
CA PRO A 35 -13.28 5.03 8.56
C PRO A 35 -14.40 5.08 9.59
N GLU A 36 -15.17 4.01 9.69
CA GLU A 36 -16.08 3.80 10.82
C GLU A 36 -15.26 3.39 12.06
N ASP A 37 -15.82 3.46 13.27
CA ASP A 37 -15.04 3.18 14.50
C ASP A 37 -14.40 1.79 14.49
N ASP A 38 -15.06 0.78 13.91
CA ASP A 38 -14.54 -0.58 13.73
C ASP A 38 -13.38 -0.65 12.70
N ASP A 39 -13.26 0.31 11.79
CA ASP A 39 -12.15 0.38 10.83
C ASP A 39 -10.86 0.89 11.46
N TRP A 40 -10.91 1.57 12.61
CA TRP A 40 -9.74 2.25 13.19
C TRP A 40 -8.65 1.28 13.63
N ASP A 41 -9.04 0.20 14.34
CA ASP A 41 -8.10 -0.81 14.82
C ASP A 41 -7.49 -1.59 13.65
N LEU A 42 -8.31 -1.99 12.68
CA LEU A 42 -7.83 -2.67 11.48
C LEU A 42 -6.88 -1.76 10.68
N ASN A 43 -7.20 -0.48 10.53
CA ASN A 43 -6.35 0.50 9.88
C ASN A 43 -4.98 0.60 10.57
N GLY A 44 -4.96 0.68 11.91
CA GLY A 44 -3.73 0.68 12.69
C GLY A 44 -2.88 -0.58 12.50
N VAL A 45 -3.50 -1.76 12.52
CA VAL A 45 -2.80 -3.04 12.31
C VAL A 45 -2.21 -3.13 10.92
N ILE A 46 -3.01 -2.87 9.88
CA ILE A 46 -2.57 -2.95 8.48
C ILE A 46 -1.49 -1.89 8.20
N ARG A 47 -1.66 -0.67 8.72
CA ARG A 47 -0.66 0.40 8.62
C ARG A 47 0.67 -0.02 9.24
N LYS A 48 0.66 -0.63 10.43
CA LYS A 48 1.88 -1.10 11.08
C LYS A 48 2.58 -2.18 10.25
N LYS A 49 1.84 -3.16 9.74
CA LYS A 49 2.40 -4.21 8.89
C LYS A 49 2.97 -3.67 7.57
N MET A 50 2.30 -2.69 6.95
CA MET A 50 2.83 -1.99 5.77
C MET A 50 4.08 -1.16 6.10
N ALA A 51 4.14 -0.55 7.28
CA ALA A 51 5.32 0.18 7.75
C ALA A 51 6.52 -0.75 7.98
N GLU A 52 6.30 -1.93 8.56
CA GLU A 52 7.34 -2.96 8.77
C GLU A 52 7.95 -3.45 7.45
N LYS A 53 7.15 -3.48 6.38
CA LYS A 53 7.62 -3.77 5.01
C LYS A 53 8.24 -2.56 4.29
N GLY A 54 8.22 -1.37 4.92
CA GLY A 54 8.71 -0.12 4.33
C GLY A 54 7.88 0.41 3.16
N TRP A 55 6.64 -0.08 3.00
CA TRP A 55 5.79 0.27 1.86
C TRP A 55 5.18 1.67 1.98
N LEU A 56 4.97 2.16 3.20
CA LEU A 56 4.42 3.50 3.41
C LEU A 56 5.37 4.61 2.91
N THR A 57 6.67 4.40 3.04
CA THR A 57 7.73 5.36 2.67
C THR A 57 8.50 4.91 1.43
N MET A 58 7.97 3.98 0.63
CA MET A 58 8.72 3.35 -0.47
C MET A 58 9.29 4.36 -1.47
N HIS A 59 8.61 5.48 -1.69
CA HIS A 59 9.02 6.54 -2.61
C HIS A 59 10.06 7.50 -2.02
N TRP A 60 10.30 7.48 -0.71
CA TRP A 60 11.32 8.32 -0.10
C TRP A 60 12.72 7.80 -0.43
N PRO A 61 13.71 8.70 -0.44
CA PRO A 61 15.12 8.32 -0.49
C PRO A 61 15.52 7.37 0.65
N GLU A 62 16.50 6.51 0.40
CA GLU A 62 17.03 5.56 1.41
C GLU A 62 17.59 6.28 2.64
N GLU A 63 18.14 7.51 2.49
CA GLU A 63 18.63 8.34 3.61
C GLU A 63 17.55 8.69 4.64
N TYR A 64 16.27 8.64 4.26
CA TYR A 64 15.11 8.86 5.14
C TYR A 64 14.38 7.56 5.50
N GLY A 65 14.97 6.40 5.20
CA GLY A 65 14.36 5.09 5.46
C GLY A 65 13.29 4.69 4.44
N GLY A 66 13.32 5.27 3.24
CA GLY A 66 12.52 4.81 2.10
C GLY A 66 13.25 3.75 1.26
N GLN A 67 12.65 3.40 0.12
CA GLN A 67 13.20 2.39 -0.81
C GLN A 67 13.63 2.97 -2.16
N ASN A 68 13.58 4.31 -2.30
CA ASN A 68 13.83 5.00 -3.56
C ASN A 68 13.05 4.37 -4.74
N ALA A 69 11.80 3.98 -4.48
CA ALA A 69 11.01 3.17 -5.41
C ALA A 69 10.72 3.95 -6.69
N SER A 70 10.74 3.22 -7.81
CA SER A 70 10.41 3.81 -9.11
C SER A 70 8.98 4.37 -9.13
N PRO A 71 8.68 5.40 -9.95
CA PRO A 71 7.32 5.90 -10.11
C PRO A 71 6.31 4.82 -10.53
N VAL A 72 6.76 3.81 -11.28
CA VAL A 72 5.96 2.66 -11.71
C VAL A 72 5.58 1.80 -10.50
N LYS A 73 6.54 1.46 -9.63
CA LYS A 73 6.30 0.67 -8.42
C LYS A 73 5.34 1.38 -7.46
N SER A 74 5.51 2.70 -7.30
CA SER A 74 4.59 3.54 -6.53
C SER A 74 3.19 3.58 -7.16
N ALA A 75 3.07 3.61 -8.49
CA ALA A 75 1.78 3.55 -9.18
C ALA A 75 1.07 2.20 -8.94
N ILE A 76 1.80 1.08 -9.05
CA ILE A 76 1.27 -0.26 -8.77
C ILE A 76 0.76 -0.36 -7.33
N PHE A 77 1.55 0.11 -6.35
CA PHE A 77 1.14 0.12 -4.95
C PHE A 77 -0.17 0.88 -4.75
N ASN A 78 -0.28 2.06 -5.35
CA ASN A 78 -1.47 2.92 -5.24
C ASN A 78 -2.70 2.31 -5.93
N GLU A 79 -2.52 1.70 -7.11
CA GLU A 79 -3.60 1.08 -7.87
C GLU A 79 -4.18 -0.13 -7.12
N GLU A 80 -3.33 -1.03 -6.64
CA GLU A 80 -3.74 -2.26 -5.96
C GLU A 80 -4.41 -1.98 -4.61
N LEU A 81 -3.89 -1.04 -3.82
CA LEU A 81 -4.54 -0.58 -2.59
C LEU A 81 -5.93 0.00 -2.86
N SER A 82 -6.06 0.78 -3.93
CA SER A 82 -7.34 1.40 -4.30
C SER A 82 -8.33 0.35 -4.81
N TYR A 83 -7.86 -0.61 -5.61
CA TYR A 83 -8.67 -1.71 -6.14
C TYR A 83 -9.22 -2.60 -5.02
N MET A 84 -8.40 -2.92 -4.02
CA MET A 84 -8.80 -3.74 -2.86
C MET A 84 -9.48 -2.93 -1.75
N ARG A 85 -9.65 -1.61 -1.93
CA ARG A 85 -10.21 -0.70 -0.92
C ARG A 85 -9.54 -0.90 0.45
N ALA A 86 -8.22 -1.08 0.44
CA ALA A 86 -7.46 -1.48 1.61
C ALA A 86 -7.38 -0.35 2.65
N PRO A 87 -7.50 -0.66 3.96
CA PRO A 87 -7.32 0.30 5.04
C PRO A 87 -5.82 0.49 5.32
N GLY A 88 -5.46 1.37 6.26
CA GLY A 88 -4.06 1.57 6.65
C GLY A 88 -3.31 2.61 5.83
N ARG A 89 -3.92 3.10 4.74
CA ARG A 89 -3.36 4.16 3.91
C ARG A 89 -3.79 5.52 4.42
N ASP A 90 -2.81 6.31 4.88
CA ASP A 90 -3.05 7.70 5.26
C ASP A 90 -3.08 8.61 4.01
N ILE A 91 -4.13 9.41 3.87
CA ILE A 91 -4.31 10.35 2.75
C ILE A 91 -3.50 11.64 2.96
N PHE A 92 -3.28 12.05 4.21
CA PHE A 92 -2.71 13.35 4.59
C PHE A 92 -1.30 13.28 5.20
N GLY A 93 -0.80 12.09 5.51
CA GLY A 93 0.49 11.88 6.15
C GLY A 93 1.61 11.66 5.12
N VAL A 94 2.09 10.42 5.04
CA VAL A 94 3.30 10.06 4.28
C VAL A 94 3.21 10.41 2.79
N ARG A 95 1.99 10.42 2.23
CA ARG A 95 1.71 10.78 0.84
C ARG A 95 1.86 12.28 0.54
N MET A 96 1.73 13.17 1.53
CA MET A 96 1.93 14.62 1.28
C MET A 96 3.39 15.02 1.25
N LEU A 97 4.29 14.12 1.65
CA LEU A 97 5.73 14.35 1.76
C LEU A 97 6.50 13.73 0.57
N GLY A 98 5.79 13.28 -0.47
CA GLY A 98 6.33 12.81 -1.75
C GLY A 98 5.30 12.06 -2.58
#